data_AF-A0A7W9J178-F1
#
_entry.id   AF-A0A7W9J178-F1
#
_cell.length_a   1.000
_cell.length_b   1.000
_cell.length_c   1.000
_cell.angle_alpha   90.00
_cell.angle_beta   90.00
_cell.angle_gamma   90.00
#
_symmetry.space_group_name_H-M   'P 1'
#
loop_
_entity.id
_entity.type
_entity.pdbx_description
1 polymer ?
#
loop_
_entity_poly.entity_id
_entity_poly.type
_entity_poly.pdbx_seq_one_letter_code
_entity_poly.pdbx_strand_id
1 'polypeptide(L)'
;MAALPTCYRTLKVVTPINYAILPAAANLECQMGIGSAGPQVTPLQVSLNRCHGAGLAVDSKYGPKTAAAVRAVQAANGIAADGIYGPDTRRVVKWLFSDGRCLRVLGP
;
A
#
# COMPACT_ATOMS: atom_id res chain seq x y z
N MET A 1 0.50 23.49 1.38
CA MET A 1 0.57 22.01 1.45
C MET A 1 -0.46 21.47 0.48
N ALA A 2 -0.05 21.00 -0.70
CA ALA A 2 -1.01 20.39 -1.62
C ALA A 2 -1.38 19.01 -1.06
N ALA A 3 -2.65 18.79 -0.74
CA ALA A 3 -3.13 17.46 -0.39
C ALA A 3 -2.88 16.55 -1.61
N LEU A 4 -2.24 15.41 -1.39
CA LEU A 4 -2.07 14.42 -2.45
C LEU A 4 -3.45 13.93 -2.90
N PRO A 5 -3.65 13.65 -4.19
CA PRO A 5 -4.92 13.12 -4.66
C PRO A 5 -5.19 11.75 -4.05
N THR A 6 -6.47 11.41 -3.89
CA THR A 6 -6.87 10.09 -3.40
C THR A 6 -6.51 9.02 -4.43
N CYS A 7 -5.87 7.92 -4.00
CA CYS A 7 -5.67 6.76 -4.86
C CYS A 7 -7.03 6.17 -5.23
N TYR A 8 -7.30 5.98 -6.53
CA TYR A 8 -8.58 5.47 -7.05
C TYR A 8 -8.42 4.29 -8.02
N ARG A 9 -7.19 3.99 -8.44
CA ARG A 9 -6.86 2.91 -9.39
C ARG A 9 -5.61 2.17 -8.96
N THR A 10 -5.22 1.17 -9.73
CA THR A 10 -3.95 0.46 -9.56
C THR A 10 -3.01 0.69 -10.73
N LEU A 11 -1.71 0.63 -10.47
CA LEU A 11 -0.67 0.57 -11.50
C LEU A 11 0.14 -0.71 -11.34
N LYS A 12 0.49 -1.32 -12.48
CA LYS A 12 1.44 -2.42 -12.53
C LYS A 12 2.85 -1.85 -12.56
N VAL A 13 3.56 -1.97 -11.44
CA VAL A 13 4.97 -1.57 -11.35
C VAL A 13 5.83 -2.75 -11.79
N VAL A 14 6.44 -2.62 -12.95
CA VAL A 14 7.25 -3.68 -13.58
C VAL A 14 8.72 -3.45 -13.25
N THR A 15 9.41 -4.53 -12.87
CA THR A 15 10.87 -4.61 -12.76
C THR A 15 11.39 -5.50 -13.88
N PRO A 16 12.72 -5.61 -14.08
CA PRO A 16 13.29 -6.47 -15.11
C PRO A 16 12.86 -7.96 -15.02
N ILE A 17 12.47 -8.43 -13.83
CA ILE A 17 12.23 -9.85 -13.57
C ILE A 17 10.82 -10.18 -13.03
N ASN A 18 10.08 -9.19 -12.53
CA ASN A 18 8.77 -9.41 -11.93
C ASN A 18 7.93 -8.12 -11.92
N TYR A 19 6.72 -8.17 -11.37
CA TYR A 19 5.91 -6.96 -11.16
C TYR A 19 5.11 -7.02 -9.86
N ALA A 20 4.71 -5.84 -9.38
CA ALA A 20 3.76 -5.68 -8.28
C ALA A 20 2.61 -4.76 -8.70
N ILE A 21 1.44 -4.93 -8.09
CA ILE A 21 0.28 -4.08 -8.33
C ILE A 21 0.17 -3.12 -7.14
N LEU A 22 0.23 -1.82 -7.41
CA LEU A 22 0.24 -0.79 -6.37
C LEU A 22 -0.98 0.14 -6.48
N PRO A 23 -1.49 0.66 -5.36
CA PRO A 23 -2.45 1.75 -5.34
C PRO A 23 -1.86 3.00 -5.99
N ALA A 24 -2.66 3.65 -6.83
CA ALA A 24 -2.25 4.77 -7.65
C ALA A 24 -3.42 5.72 -7.98
N ALA A 25 -3.08 6.90 -8.45
CA ALA A 25 -3.99 7.84 -9.11
C ALA A 25 -3.48 8.10 -10.54
N ALA A 26 -3.12 9.35 -10.87
CA ALA A 26 -2.37 9.65 -12.09
C ALA A 26 -0.98 8.98 -12.08
N ASN A 27 -0.37 8.90 -10.90
CA ASN A 27 0.92 8.26 -10.63
C ASN A 27 0.88 7.58 -9.25
N LEU A 28 2.04 7.20 -8.71
CA LEU A 28 2.18 6.61 -7.38
C LEU A 28 2.21 7.63 -6.23
N GLU A 29 2.14 8.92 -6.54
CA GLU A 29 2.06 10.03 -5.57
C GLU A 29 0.59 10.30 -5.25
N CYS A 30 -0.01 9.41 -4.47
CA CYS A 30 -1.40 9.50 -4.02
C CYS A 30 -1.50 9.05 -2.56
N GLN A 31 -2.62 9.40 -1.92
CA GLN A 31 -2.91 8.97 -0.55
C GLN A 31 -4.23 8.19 -0.46
N MET A 32 -4.34 7.28 0.50
CA MET A 32 -5.60 6.67 0.87
C MET A 32 -5.59 6.32 2.37
N GLY A 33 -6.74 6.44 3.00
CA GLY A 33 -6.90 6.25 4.44
C GLY A 33 -8.31 5.78 4.76
N ILE A 34 -8.71 5.88 6.02
CA ILE A 34 -10.05 5.45 6.46
C ILE A 34 -11.14 6.08 5.59
N GLY A 35 -12.05 5.24 5.08
CA GLY A 35 -13.13 5.65 4.18
C GLY A 35 -12.80 5.51 2.69
N SER A 36 -11.53 5.31 2.33
CA SER A 36 -11.17 4.95 0.96
C SER A 36 -11.66 3.54 0.62
N ALA A 37 -12.17 3.36 -0.58
CA ALA A 37 -12.63 2.05 -1.07
C ALA A 37 -12.38 1.92 -2.56
N GLY A 38 -12.24 0.67 -3.01
CA GLY A 38 -12.06 0.31 -4.41
C GLY A 38 -10.88 -0.64 -4.64
N PRO A 39 -10.65 -1.01 -5.91
CA PRO A 39 -9.67 -2.03 -6.29
C PRO A 39 -8.22 -1.67 -5.91
N GLN A 40 -7.94 -0.40 -5.66
CA GLN A 40 -6.66 0.09 -5.18
C GLN A 40 -6.34 -0.33 -3.74
N VAL A 41 -7.35 -0.63 -2.93
CA VAL A 41 -7.14 -1.08 -1.53
C VAL A 41 -6.77 -2.55 -1.47
N THR A 42 -7.29 -3.36 -2.39
CA THR A 42 -7.04 -4.80 -2.50
C THR A 42 -5.56 -5.18 -2.50
N PRO A 43 -4.68 -4.63 -3.38
CA PRO A 43 -3.27 -5.01 -3.38
C PRO A 43 -2.54 -4.64 -2.09
N LEU A 44 -2.96 -3.55 -1.43
CA LEU A 44 -2.42 -3.19 -0.12
C LEU A 44 -2.82 -4.23 0.92
N GLN A 45 -4.10 -4.60 1.01
CA GLN A 45 -4.57 -5.61 1.97
C GLN A 45 -3.89 -6.97 1.73
N VAL A 46 -3.78 -7.40 0.47
CA VAL A 46 -3.06 -8.65 0.11
C VAL A 46 -1.60 -8.59 0.54
N SER A 47 -0.91 -7.48 0.26
CA SER A 47 0.50 -7.32 0.63
C SER A 47 0.68 -7.25 2.15
N LEU A 48 -0.20 -6.55 2.88
CA LEU A 48 -0.20 -6.52 4.35
C LEU A 48 -0.41 -7.91 4.95
N ASN A 49 -1.30 -8.71 4.38
CA ASN A 49 -1.52 -10.08 4.83
C ASN A 49 -0.33 -10.98 4.55
N ARG A 50 0.22 -10.94 3.35
CA ARG A 50 1.27 -11.88 2.92
C ARG A 50 2.65 -11.50 3.41
N CYS A 51 2.97 -10.22 3.45
CA CYS A 51 4.31 -9.73 3.77
C CYS A 51 4.46 -9.24 5.21
N HIS A 52 3.35 -8.97 5.90
CA HIS A 52 3.36 -8.44 7.27
C HIS A 52 2.46 -9.22 8.24
N GLY A 53 1.77 -10.27 7.78
CA GLY A 53 0.95 -11.13 8.65
C GLY A 53 -0.27 -10.44 9.25
N ALA A 54 -0.81 -9.40 8.60
CA ALA A 54 -1.82 -8.52 9.19
C ALA A 54 -3.21 -9.15 9.43
N GLY A 55 -3.52 -10.31 8.82
CA GLY A 55 -4.79 -11.02 9.06
C GLY A 55 -6.07 -10.26 8.68
N LEU A 56 -5.99 -9.36 7.70
CA LEU A 56 -7.08 -8.52 7.23
C LEU A 56 -8.05 -9.30 6.32
N ALA A 57 -9.32 -8.89 6.31
CA ALA A 57 -10.20 -9.22 5.20
C ALA A 57 -9.75 -8.45 3.95
N VAL A 58 -9.74 -9.12 2.80
CA VAL A 58 -9.45 -8.49 1.49
C VAL A 58 -10.78 -8.10 0.87
N ASP A 59 -11.34 -6.98 1.36
CA ASP A 59 -12.68 -6.50 1.04
C ASP A 59 -12.69 -5.22 0.19
N SER A 60 -11.50 -4.75 -0.22
CA SER A 60 -11.32 -3.52 -1.00
C SER A 60 -11.79 -2.26 -0.26
N LYS A 61 -11.89 -2.32 1.08
CA LYS A 61 -12.27 -1.18 1.93
C LYS A 61 -11.16 -0.85 2.91
N TYR A 62 -10.75 0.40 2.94
CA TYR A 62 -9.75 0.89 3.88
C TYR A 62 -10.44 1.19 5.21
N GLY A 63 -10.64 0.13 6.00
CA GLY A 63 -11.25 0.22 7.33
C GLY A 63 -10.23 0.45 8.45
N PRO A 64 -10.70 0.52 9.71
CA PRO A 64 -9.85 0.69 10.89
C PRO A 64 -8.77 -0.39 11.03
N LYS A 65 -9.07 -1.65 10.64
CA LYS A 65 -8.09 -2.74 10.65
C LYS A 65 -6.97 -2.52 9.64
N THR A 66 -7.29 -2.07 8.43
CA THR A 66 -6.29 -1.73 7.40
C THR A 66 -5.44 -0.56 7.85
N ALA A 67 -6.05 0.48 8.44
CA ALA A 67 -5.32 1.61 9.01
C ALA A 67 -4.35 1.16 10.12
N ALA A 68 -4.80 0.29 11.03
CA ALA A 68 -3.95 -0.25 12.10
C ALA A 68 -2.76 -1.06 11.55
N ALA A 69 -2.98 -1.88 10.53
CA ALA A 69 -1.91 -2.63 9.87
C ALA A 69 -0.90 -1.68 9.18
N VAL A 70 -1.38 -0.62 8.53
CA VAL A 70 -0.51 0.40 7.95
C VAL A 70 0.31 1.12 9.04
N ARG A 71 -0.32 1.50 10.16
CA ARG A 71 0.39 2.08 11.32
C ARG A 71 1.50 1.17 11.83
N ALA A 72 1.24 -0.13 11.92
CA ALA A 72 2.25 -1.09 12.36
C ALA A 72 3.45 -1.12 11.42
N VAL A 73 3.23 -1.10 10.09
CA VAL A 73 4.33 -1.03 9.11
C VAL A 73 5.08 0.30 9.21
N GLN A 74 4.36 1.42 9.32
CA GLN A 74 4.95 2.75 9.45
C GLN A 74 5.84 2.83 10.71
N ALA A 75 5.32 2.40 11.86
CA ALA A 75 6.05 2.36 13.11
C ALA A 75 7.28 1.45 13.05
N ALA A 76 7.15 0.26 12.46
CA ALA A 76 8.26 -0.68 12.30
C ALA A 76 9.39 -0.15 11.40
N ASN A 77 9.11 0.84 10.55
CA ASN A 77 10.10 1.47 9.66
C ASN A 77 10.51 2.87 10.10
N GLY A 78 10.10 3.32 11.29
CA GLY A 78 10.51 4.61 11.85
C GLY A 78 10.00 5.85 11.10
N ILE A 79 8.88 5.72 10.38
CA ILE A 79 8.19 6.86 9.75
C ILE A 79 6.95 7.25 10.56
N ALA A 80 6.32 8.37 10.22
CA ALA A 80 5.08 8.81 10.87
C ALA A 80 4.00 7.72 10.78
N ALA A 81 3.53 7.23 11.94
CA ALA A 81 2.55 6.16 12.06
C ALA A 81 1.10 6.69 12.07
N ASP A 82 0.73 7.46 11.05
CA ASP A 82 -0.58 8.09 10.93
C ASP A 82 -1.71 7.11 10.51
N GLY A 83 -1.36 5.97 9.90
CA GLY A 83 -2.29 5.01 9.34
C GLY A 83 -2.89 5.43 8.00
N ILE A 84 -2.24 6.38 7.33
CA ILE A 84 -2.58 6.84 5.99
C ILE A 84 -1.54 6.25 5.04
N TYR A 85 -2.02 5.53 4.03
CA TYR A 85 -1.15 5.13 2.93
C TYR A 85 -0.80 6.38 2.11
N GLY A 86 0.49 6.69 2.01
CA GLY A 86 1.03 7.73 1.14
C GLY A 86 2.41 7.35 0.58
N PRO A 87 3.12 8.27 -0.08
CA PRO A 87 4.42 8.01 -0.70
C PRO A 87 5.44 7.41 0.25
N ASP A 88 5.49 7.89 1.50
CA ASP A 88 6.43 7.38 2.51
C ASP A 88 6.08 5.95 2.90
N THR A 89 4.79 5.67 3.10
CA THR A 89 4.28 4.32 3.39
C THR A 89 4.55 3.37 2.22
N ARG A 90 4.31 3.82 0.99
CA ARG A 90 4.57 3.07 -0.24
C ARG A 90 6.02 2.57 -0.33
N ARG A 91 6.99 3.42 0.07
CA ARG A 91 8.43 3.09 0.04
C ARG A 91 8.84 2.08 1.11
N VAL A 92 8.13 2.02 2.24
CA VAL A 92 8.50 1.13 3.37
C VAL A 92 7.70 -0.17 3.40
N VAL A 93 6.48 -0.17 2.85
CA VAL A 93 5.67 -1.38 2.69
C VAL A 93 6.42 -2.38 1.79
N LYS A 94 6.50 -3.62 2.27
CA LYS A 94 6.80 -4.79 1.42
C LYS A 94 5.55 -5.16 0.65
N TRP A 95 5.68 -5.18 -0.67
CA TRP A 95 4.64 -5.57 -1.62
C TRP A 95 4.81 -7.02 -2.04
N LEU A 96 3.69 -7.71 -2.27
CA LEU A 96 3.70 -9.02 -2.89
C LEU A 96 3.94 -8.87 -4.40
N PHE A 97 5.04 -9.46 -4.88
CA PHE A 97 5.36 -9.52 -6.31
C PHE A 97 4.78 -10.79 -6.96
N SER A 98 4.69 -10.77 -8.29
CA SER A 98 4.16 -11.87 -9.11
C SER A 98 4.90 -13.21 -8.94
N ASP A 99 6.12 -13.19 -8.40
CA ASP A 99 6.95 -14.37 -8.11
C ASP A 99 6.78 -14.87 -6.66
N GLY A 100 5.84 -14.31 -5.90
CA GLY A 100 5.57 -14.67 -4.52
C GLY A 100 6.49 -14.01 -3.48
N ARG A 101 7.47 -13.20 -3.90
CA ARG A 101 8.38 -12.51 -2.97
C ARG A 101 7.77 -11.24 -2.40
N CYS A 102 8.19 -10.92 -1.18
CA CYS A 102 7.82 -9.70 -0.48
C CYS A 102 8.97 -8.69 -0.51
N LEU A 103 8.90 -7.73 -1.44
CA LEU A 103 9.97 -6.77 -1.70
C LEU A 103 9.46 -5.33 -1.56
N ARG A 104 10.37 -4.41 -1.22
CA ARG A 104 10.05 -2.97 -1.22
C ARG A 104 10.12 -2.46 -2.65
N VAL A 105 9.14 -1.67 -3.04
CA VAL A 105 9.20 -0.93 -4.31
C VAL A 105 9.97 0.34 -4.04
N LEU A 106 11.27 0.26 -4.26
CA LEU A 106 12.12 1.43 -4.39
C LEU A 106 11.73 2.04 -5.74
N GLY A 107 11.09 3.21 -5.71
CA GLY A 107 10.73 3.91 -6.94
C GLY A 107 11.99 4.31 -7.73
N PRO A 108 11.84 4.76 -8.98
CA PRO A 108 12.80 5.70 -9.55
C PRO A 108 12.85 6.99 -8.70
#